data_AF-A0A8S3FAL2-F1
#
_entry.id   AF-A0A8S3FAL2-F1
#
_cell.length_a   1.000
_cell.length_b   1.000
_cell.length_c   1.000
_cell.angle_alpha   90.00
_cell.angle_beta   90.00
_cell.angle_gamma   90.00
#
_symmetry.space_group_name_H-M   'P 1'
#
loop_
_entity.id
_entity.type
_entity.pdbx_description
1 polymer ?
#
loop_
_entity_poly.entity_id
_entity_poly.type
_entity_poly.pdbx_seq_one_letter_code
_entity_poly.pdbx_strand_id
1 'polypeptide(L)'
;MQSRRLELMCLLFTIIFCIIISIYQYYFVLNLPSQSILFTSAKLKSDKFRILPNEHSSIWFQKNCFQIKQRSDNLAIANIPKYLNNARSSTNQICKDFVQKFDAVFRLEEIHGSLKISPVYLQKINRYFNKDAKLVEQIKNQRIIKIYNRHTHEEMLYNYMRSRRPQTKSEQSAET
;
A
#
# COMPACT_ATOMS: atom_id res chain seq x y z
N MET A 1 -10.91 61.10 -15.96
CA MET A 1 -11.04 60.66 -14.54
C MET A 1 -11.61 59.24 -14.39
N GLN A 2 -12.53 58.81 -15.26
CA GLN A 2 -13.21 57.51 -15.13
C GLN A 2 -12.28 56.29 -15.37
N SER A 3 -11.33 56.35 -16.31
CA SER A 3 -10.44 55.19 -16.58
C SER A 3 -9.47 54.89 -15.43
N ARG A 4 -8.91 55.92 -14.76
CA ARG A 4 -8.05 55.73 -13.57
C ARG A 4 -8.78 55.05 -12.41
N ARG A 5 -10.08 55.30 -12.24
CA ARG A 5 -10.89 54.63 -11.22
C ARG A 5 -11.11 53.16 -11.57
N LEU A 6 -11.29 52.84 -12.85
CA LEU A 6 -11.43 51.46 -13.31
C LEU A 6 -10.11 50.68 -13.14
N GLU A 7 -8.98 51.27 -13.49
CA GLU A 7 -7.65 50.67 -13.29
C GLU A 7 -7.37 50.37 -11.81
N LEU A 8 -7.69 51.31 -10.91
CA LEU A 8 -7.58 51.12 -9.46
C LEU A 8 -8.48 49.99 -8.95
N MET A 9 -9.71 49.89 -9.45
CA MET A 9 -10.64 48.82 -9.05
C MET A 9 -10.18 47.45 -9.54
N CYS A 10 -9.63 47.36 -10.76
CA CYS A 10 -9.04 46.12 -11.26
C CYS A 10 -7.82 45.70 -10.43
N LEU A 11 -6.95 46.63 -10.05
CA LEU A 11 -5.79 46.36 -9.19
C LEU A 11 -6.20 45.87 -7.79
N LEU A 12 -7.22 46.49 -7.19
CA LEU A 12 -7.74 46.04 -5.89
C LEU A 12 -8.33 44.63 -5.98
N PHE A 13 -9.06 44.34 -7.06
CA PHE A 13 -9.66 43.03 -7.27
C PHE A 13 -8.61 41.93 -7.43
N THR A 14 -7.53 42.18 -8.18
CA THR A 14 -6.45 41.19 -8.35
C THR A 14 -5.71 40.93 -7.03
N ILE A 15 -5.45 41.97 -6.23
CA ILE A 15 -4.82 41.83 -4.91
C ILE A 15 -5.70 40.98 -3.97
N ILE A 16 -7.01 41.27 -3.89
CA ILE A 16 -7.95 40.51 -3.06
C ILE A 16 -8.00 39.05 -3.52
N PHE A 17 -8.06 38.81 -4.84
CA PHE A 17 -8.09 37.47 -5.40
C PHE A 17 -6.82 36.66 -5.07
N CYS A 18 -5.63 37.29 -5.18
CA CYS A 18 -4.37 36.66 -4.78
C CYS A 18 -4.36 36.30 -3.28
N ILE A 19 -4.85 37.18 -2.41
CA ILE A 19 -4.94 36.92 -0.96
C ILE A 19 -5.84 35.70 -0.68
N ILE A 20 -7.01 35.63 -1.32
CA ILE A 20 -7.93 34.50 -1.14
C ILE A 20 -7.28 33.18 -1.58
N ILE A 21 -6.59 33.16 -2.73
CA ILE A 21 -5.88 31.96 -3.20
C ILE A 21 -4.77 31.55 -2.22
N SER A 22 -3.97 32.49 -1.73
CA SER A 22 -2.92 32.19 -0.77
C SER A 22 -3.47 31.62 0.55
N ILE A 23 -4.58 32.17 1.06
CA ILE A 23 -5.26 31.66 2.24
C ILE A 23 -5.79 30.24 1.98
N TYR A 24 -6.43 30.01 0.82
CA TYR A 24 -6.94 28.68 0.46
C TYR A 24 -5.82 27.65 0.35
N GLN A 25 -4.70 27.99 -0.30
CA GLN A 25 -3.52 27.11 -0.39
C GLN A 25 -2.92 26.83 1.00
N TYR A 26 -2.85 27.83 1.88
CA TYR A 26 -2.37 27.65 3.25
C TYR A 26 -3.24 26.66 4.03
N TYR A 27 -4.57 26.83 3.99
CA TYR A 27 -5.50 25.87 4.62
C TYR A 27 -5.47 24.50 3.95
N PHE A 28 -5.28 24.42 2.64
CA PHE A 28 -5.16 23.14 1.94
C PHE A 28 -3.88 22.40 2.36
N VAL A 29 -2.74 23.10 2.48
CA VAL A 29 -1.47 22.51 2.95
C VAL A 29 -1.53 22.12 4.42
N LEU A 30 -2.20 22.89 5.27
CA LEU A 30 -2.41 22.52 6.68
C LEU A 30 -3.36 21.34 6.86
N ASN A 31 -4.37 21.20 6.00
CA ASN A 31 -5.34 20.10 6.05
C ASN A 31 -4.92 18.88 5.21
N LEU A 32 -3.86 18.99 4.40
CA LEU A 32 -3.22 17.82 3.83
C LEU A 32 -2.72 16.99 5.01
N PRO A 33 -3.23 15.76 5.22
CA PRO A 33 -2.74 14.91 6.29
C PRO A 33 -1.26 14.72 6.04
N SER A 34 -0.43 15.37 6.85
CA SER A 34 1.01 15.21 6.82
C SER A 34 1.28 13.72 7.01
N GLN A 35 1.63 13.03 5.92
CA GLN A 35 2.16 11.67 6.00
C GLN A 35 3.58 11.65 6.61
N SER A 36 3.91 12.61 7.47
CA SER A 36 4.86 12.36 8.52
C SER A 36 4.23 11.30 9.41
N ILE A 37 4.63 10.05 9.17
CA ILE A 37 4.47 8.94 10.09
C ILE A 37 5.29 9.32 11.32
N LEU A 38 4.76 10.22 12.14
CA LEU A 38 5.32 10.53 13.43
C LEU A 38 5.09 9.27 14.25
N PHE A 39 6.22 8.68 14.65
CA PHE A 39 6.36 7.57 15.60
C PHE A 39 5.77 7.97 16.95
N THR A 40 4.47 8.19 16.98
CA THR A 40 3.72 8.17 18.22
C THR A 40 3.59 6.69 18.52
N SER A 41 4.55 6.18 19.29
CA SER A 41 4.38 4.96 20.06
C SER A 41 3.12 5.19 20.88
N ALA A 42 1.98 4.79 20.32
CA ALA A 42 0.75 4.69 21.06
C ALA A 42 1.09 3.73 22.18
N LYS A 43 1.31 4.29 23.36
CA LYS A 43 1.49 3.55 24.61
C LYS A 43 0.21 2.75 24.73
N LEU A 44 0.20 1.54 24.16
CA LEU A 44 -0.92 0.63 24.26
C LEU A 44 -1.11 0.47 25.76
N LYS A 45 -2.20 1.01 26.29
CA LYS A 45 -2.65 0.63 27.63
C LYS A 45 -2.80 -0.88 27.57
N SER A 46 -1.84 -1.56 28.19
CA SER A 46 -1.65 -3.01 28.18
C SER A 46 -2.92 -3.76 28.65
N ASP A 47 -3.84 -3.05 29.29
CA ASP A 47 -4.99 -3.60 30.00
C ASP A 47 -6.08 -4.23 29.13
N LYS A 48 -6.00 -4.21 27.79
CA LYS A 48 -7.03 -4.81 26.94
C LYS A 48 -6.53 -5.60 25.73
N PHE A 49 -5.39 -6.27 25.82
CA PHE A 49 -5.21 -7.47 24.97
C PHE A 49 -6.12 -8.59 25.49
N ARG A 50 -7.44 -8.47 25.30
CA ARG A 50 -8.37 -9.59 25.51
C ARG A 50 -7.94 -10.69 24.58
N ILE A 51 -7.45 -11.82 25.07
CA ILE A 51 -7.13 -12.99 24.25
C ILE A 51 -8.36 -13.26 23.38
N LEU A 52 -8.16 -13.35 22.05
CA LEU A 52 -9.29 -13.66 21.16
C LEU A 52 -9.78 -15.05 21.59
N PRO A 53 -11.09 -15.24 21.78
CA PRO A 53 -11.60 -16.55 22.16
C PRO A 53 -11.09 -17.58 21.17
N ASN A 54 -10.52 -18.67 21.66
CA ASN A 54 -9.91 -19.75 20.86
C ASN A 54 -10.95 -20.55 20.07
N GLU A 55 -12.19 -20.07 20.01
CA GLU A 55 -13.35 -20.73 19.41
C GLU A 55 -13.37 -20.60 17.88
N HIS A 56 -12.64 -19.64 17.31
CA HIS A 56 -12.66 -19.39 15.87
C HIS A 56 -11.48 -20.02 15.14
N SER A 57 -11.78 -20.96 14.24
CA SER A 57 -10.79 -21.58 13.37
C SER A 57 -10.25 -20.62 12.31
N SER A 58 -9.09 -20.95 11.72
CA SER A 58 -8.54 -20.21 10.57
C SER A 58 -9.54 -20.10 9.42
N ILE A 59 -10.35 -21.15 9.18
CA ILE A 59 -11.40 -21.17 8.15
C ILE A 59 -12.48 -20.12 8.45
N TRP A 60 -12.83 -19.95 9.72
CA TRP A 60 -13.81 -18.95 10.13
C TRP A 60 -13.31 -17.53 9.82
N PHE A 61 -12.05 -17.21 10.12
CA PHE A 61 -11.47 -15.90 9.78
C PHE A 61 -11.39 -15.66 8.27
N GLN A 62 -10.98 -16.67 7.50
CA GLN A 62 -10.93 -16.59 6.05
C GLN A 62 -12.30 -16.19 5.46
N LYS A 63 -13.37 -16.85 5.92
CA LYS A 63 -14.73 -16.60 5.44
C LYS A 63 -15.30 -15.28 5.95
N ASN A 64 -15.20 -15.01 7.25
CA ASN A 64 -15.94 -13.91 7.90
C ASN A 64 -15.16 -12.59 7.96
N CYS A 65 -13.83 -12.63 8.00
CA CYS A 65 -13.01 -11.42 8.09
C CYS A 65 -12.34 -11.06 6.76
N PHE A 66 -11.79 -12.05 6.05
CA PHE A 66 -11.02 -11.80 4.84
C PHE A 66 -11.85 -11.90 3.54
N GLN A 67 -13.09 -12.38 3.64
CA GLN A 67 -14.01 -12.61 2.52
C GLN A 67 -13.44 -13.54 1.45
N ILE A 68 -12.69 -14.55 1.88
CA ILE A 68 -12.12 -15.59 1.01
C ILE A 68 -13.21 -16.63 0.79
N LYS A 69 -13.67 -16.78 -0.46
CA LYS A 69 -14.82 -17.63 -0.80
C LYS A 69 -14.41 -19.07 -1.08
N GLN A 70 -13.23 -19.29 -1.63
CA GLN A 70 -12.72 -20.62 -1.94
C GLN A 70 -11.33 -20.85 -1.35
N ARG A 71 -11.03 -22.09 -0.96
CA ARG A 71 -9.69 -22.47 -0.48
C ARG A 71 -8.62 -22.35 -1.57
N SER A 72 -9.04 -22.42 -2.85
CA SER A 72 -8.22 -22.21 -4.05
C SER A 72 -7.91 -20.74 -4.32
N ASP A 73 -8.57 -19.79 -3.65
CA ASP A 73 -8.14 -18.40 -3.62
C ASP A 73 -6.84 -18.35 -2.82
N ASN A 74 -5.74 -18.64 -3.50
CA ASN A 74 -4.42 -18.84 -2.91
C ASN A 74 -4.16 -17.78 -1.84
N LEU A 75 -3.98 -18.23 -0.60
CA LEU A 75 -3.53 -17.45 0.54
C LEU A 75 -2.13 -16.92 0.26
N ALA A 76 -2.05 -15.95 -0.63
CA ALA A 76 -0.82 -15.33 -1.06
C ALA A 76 -0.52 -14.16 -0.13
N ILE A 77 0.73 -14.05 0.30
CA ILE A 77 1.23 -12.90 1.07
C ILE A 77 0.93 -11.59 0.33
N ALA A 78 0.95 -11.63 -1.01
CA ALA A 78 0.54 -10.56 -1.91
C ALA A 78 -0.87 -9.99 -1.64
N ASN A 79 -1.77 -10.73 -1.00
CA ASN A 79 -3.15 -10.34 -0.74
C ASN A 79 -3.39 -9.90 0.72
N ILE A 80 -2.39 -9.97 1.60
CA ILE A 80 -2.52 -9.54 3.00
C ILE A 80 -3.07 -8.11 3.12
N PRO A 81 -2.63 -7.10 2.32
CA PRO A 81 -3.19 -5.76 2.41
C PRO A 81 -4.70 -5.74 2.17
N LYS A 82 -5.17 -6.49 1.16
CA LYS A 82 -6.58 -6.65 0.85
C LYS A 82 -7.34 -7.32 1.99
N TYR A 83 -6.80 -8.42 2.54
CA TYR A 83 -7.44 -9.16 3.63
C TYR A 83 -7.59 -8.30 4.89
N LEU A 84 -6.56 -7.54 5.25
CA LEU A 84 -6.62 -6.61 6.38
C LEU A 84 -7.64 -5.51 6.13
N ASN A 85 -7.69 -4.92 4.93
CA ASN A 85 -8.68 -3.90 4.59
C ASN A 85 -10.12 -4.45 4.67
N ASN A 86 -10.36 -5.67 4.17
CA ASN A 86 -11.65 -6.34 4.31
C ASN A 86 -12.02 -6.50 5.78
N ALA A 87 -11.09 -6.97 6.61
CA ALA A 87 -11.32 -7.15 8.04
C ALA A 87 -11.54 -5.82 8.79
N ARG A 88 -10.85 -4.73 8.41
CA ARG A 88 -11.10 -3.37 8.94
C ARG A 88 -12.50 -2.87 8.63
N SER A 89 -12.96 -3.13 7.40
CA SER A 89 -14.31 -2.75 6.94
C SER A 89 -15.42 -3.69 7.41
N SER A 90 -15.09 -4.81 8.07
CA SER A 90 -16.08 -5.79 8.51
C SER A 90 -16.99 -5.21 9.59
N THR A 91 -18.26 -5.57 9.58
CA THR A 91 -19.21 -5.25 10.66
C THR A 91 -18.98 -6.12 11.90
N ASN A 92 -18.29 -7.26 11.76
CA ASN A 92 -18.03 -8.19 12.83
C ASN A 92 -16.93 -7.64 13.77
N GLN A 93 -17.27 -7.49 15.05
CA GLN A 93 -16.35 -6.97 16.07
C GLN A 93 -15.08 -7.80 16.22
N ILE A 94 -15.17 -9.13 16.05
CA ILE A 94 -14.03 -10.05 16.18
C ILE A 94 -12.99 -9.76 15.08
N CYS A 95 -13.43 -9.42 13.87
CA CYS A 95 -12.53 -9.05 12.78
C CYS A 95 -11.84 -7.71 13.06
N LYS A 96 -12.57 -6.74 13.62
CA LYS A 96 -12.01 -5.44 14.03
C LYS A 96 -10.98 -5.61 15.14
N ASP A 97 -11.30 -6.40 16.17
CA ASP A 97 -10.40 -6.70 17.29
C ASP A 97 -9.15 -7.43 16.79
N PHE A 98 -9.29 -8.37 15.86
CA PHE A 98 -8.16 -9.02 15.20
C PHE A 98 -7.25 -8.01 14.50
N VAL A 99 -7.80 -7.11 13.68
CA VAL A 99 -6.98 -6.11 12.98
C VAL A 99 -6.37 -5.11 13.96
N GLN A 100 -7.09 -4.68 14.99
CA GLN A 100 -6.54 -3.78 16.00
C GLN A 100 -5.31 -4.39 16.69
N LYS A 101 -5.36 -5.68 17.02
CA LYS A 101 -4.19 -6.39 17.57
C LYS A 101 -3.08 -6.54 16.55
N PHE A 102 -3.41 -6.87 15.30
CA PHE A 102 -2.43 -6.94 14.24
C PHE A 102 -1.72 -5.60 14.07
N ASP A 103 -2.46 -4.49 13.98
CA ASP A 103 -1.93 -3.14 13.76
C ASP A 103 -1.17 -2.59 14.99
N ALA A 104 -1.44 -3.14 16.19
CA ALA A 104 -0.71 -2.85 17.41
C ALA A 104 0.71 -3.44 17.39
N VAL A 105 0.89 -4.63 16.79
CA VAL A 105 2.18 -5.34 16.72
C VAL A 105 2.90 -5.01 15.42
N PHE A 106 2.17 -4.95 14.32
CA PHE A 106 2.71 -4.81 12.97
C PHE A 106 2.21 -3.54 12.31
N ARG A 107 3.01 -3.05 11.37
CA ARG A 107 2.62 -1.99 10.44
C ARG A 107 2.87 -2.50 9.05
N LEU A 108 1.82 -2.56 8.26
CA LEU A 108 1.90 -2.98 6.87
C LEU A 108 1.83 -1.76 5.95
N GLU A 109 2.77 -1.66 5.02
CA GLU A 109 2.80 -0.66 3.97
C GLU A 109 2.89 -1.34 2.61
N GLU A 110 2.09 -0.86 1.66
CA GLU A 110 2.20 -1.27 0.26
C GLU A 110 2.95 -0.18 -0.50
N ILE A 111 4.10 -0.55 -1.06
CA ILE A 111 4.99 0.34 -1.79
C ILE A 111 4.92 -0.04 -3.26
N HIS A 112 4.58 0.94 -4.09
CA HIS A 112 4.54 0.80 -5.54
C HIS A 112 5.73 1.52 -6.17
N GLY A 113 6.43 0.83 -7.08
CA GLY A 113 7.56 1.39 -7.82
C GLY A 113 7.39 1.19 -9.32
N SER A 114 7.76 2.19 -10.11
CA SER A 114 7.84 2.08 -11.56
C SER A 114 9.30 1.89 -11.98
N LEU A 115 9.61 0.75 -12.58
CA LEU A 115 10.92 0.44 -13.12
C LEU A 115 11.01 0.91 -14.57
N LYS A 116 11.90 1.87 -14.84
CA LYS A 116 12.26 2.25 -16.21
C LYS A 116 13.20 1.21 -16.80
N ILE A 117 12.69 0.46 -17.77
CA ILE A 117 13.43 -0.61 -18.45
C ILE A 117 13.84 -0.11 -19.84
N SER A 118 15.14 -0.15 -20.14
CA SER A 118 15.62 0.23 -21.47
C SER A 118 15.07 -0.74 -22.54
N PRO A 119 14.82 -0.28 -23.79
CA PRO A 119 14.29 -1.13 -24.85
C PRO A 119 15.14 -2.39 -25.11
N VAL A 120 16.46 -2.26 -25.03
CA VAL A 120 17.41 -3.37 -25.21
C VAL A 120 17.23 -4.43 -24.12
N TYR A 121 17.07 -4.01 -22.85
CA TYR A 121 16.86 -4.94 -21.75
C TYR A 121 15.44 -5.55 -21.77
N LEU A 122 14.45 -4.79 -22.22
CA LEU A 122 13.08 -5.27 -22.37
C LEU A 122 13.00 -6.46 -23.31
N GLN A 123 13.78 -6.48 -24.40
CA GLN A 123 13.86 -7.64 -25.29
C GLN A 123 14.35 -8.90 -24.58
N LYS A 124 15.33 -8.77 -23.67
CA LYS A 124 15.84 -9.91 -22.88
C LYS A 124 14.78 -10.40 -21.89
N ILE A 125 14.12 -9.49 -21.17
CA ILE A 125 13.02 -9.82 -20.26
C ILE A 125 11.88 -10.53 -21.01
N ASN A 126 11.50 -10.03 -22.18
CA ASN A 126 10.44 -10.64 -23.00
C ASN A 126 10.80 -12.06 -23.41
N ARG A 127 12.04 -12.32 -23.84
CA ARG A 127 12.49 -13.70 -24.13
C ARG A 127 12.43 -14.57 -22.88
N TYR A 128 12.88 -14.03 -21.75
CA TYR A 128 12.96 -14.74 -20.49
C TYR A 128 11.58 -15.18 -19.96
N PHE A 129 10.56 -14.35 -20.14
CA PHE A 129 9.17 -14.65 -19.71
C PHE A 129 8.28 -15.15 -20.87
N ASN A 130 8.85 -15.76 -21.91
CA ASN A 130 8.10 -16.30 -23.06
C ASN A 130 7.09 -15.30 -23.68
N LYS A 131 7.46 -14.03 -23.72
CA LYS A 131 6.65 -12.91 -24.22
C LYS A 131 5.32 -12.70 -23.47
N ASP A 132 5.20 -13.17 -22.22
CA ASP A 132 4.03 -12.87 -21.38
C ASP A 132 4.02 -11.38 -20.99
N ALA A 133 3.17 -10.62 -21.68
CA ALA A 133 3.02 -9.19 -21.47
C ALA A 133 2.58 -8.83 -20.04
N LYS A 134 1.78 -9.68 -19.37
CA LYS A 134 1.31 -9.42 -18.00
C LYS A 134 2.46 -9.48 -17.00
N LEU A 135 3.37 -10.44 -17.18
CA LEU A 135 4.57 -10.58 -16.37
C LEU A 135 5.50 -9.37 -16.54
N VAL A 136 5.69 -8.93 -17.77
CA VAL A 136 6.51 -7.76 -18.10
C VAL A 136 5.94 -6.48 -17.49
N GLU A 137 4.62 -6.32 -17.53
CA GLU A 137 3.92 -5.22 -16.89
C GLU A 137 4.08 -5.26 -15.36
N GLN A 138 3.97 -6.43 -14.74
CA GLN A 138 4.23 -6.61 -13.30
C GLN A 138 5.67 -6.29 -12.91
N ILE A 139 6.66 -6.52 -13.79
CA ILE A 139 8.05 -6.13 -13.54
C ILE A 139 8.23 -4.63 -13.59
N LYS A 140 7.56 -3.97 -14.55
CA LYS A 140 7.56 -2.51 -14.66
C LYS A 140 6.87 -1.87 -13.46
N ASN A 141 5.77 -2.46 -13.00
CA ASN A 141 4.97 -1.96 -11.88
C ASN A 141 5.20 -2.85 -10.65
N GLN A 142 6.34 -2.63 -10.00
CA GLN A 142 6.71 -3.42 -8.84
C GLN A 142 5.83 -3.08 -7.65
N ARG A 143 5.37 -4.12 -6.97
CA ARG A 143 4.57 -4.05 -5.76
C ARG A 143 5.31 -4.76 -4.64
N ILE A 144 5.68 -4.00 -3.62
CA ILE A 144 6.43 -4.48 -2.47
C ILE A 144 5.54 -4.30 -1.24
N ILE A 145 5.41 -5.36 -0.44
CA ILE A 145 4.74 -5.28 0.84
C ILE A 145 5.82 -5.18 1.91
N LYS A 146 5.82 -4.08 2.65
CA LYS A 146 6.69 -3.88 3.81
C LYS A 146 5.89 -4.17 5.07
N ILE A 147 6.39 -5.08 5.90
CA ILE A 147 5.83 -5.41 7.21
C ILE A 147 6.87 -5.00 8.25
N TYR A 148 6.51 -4.05 9.11
CA TYR A 148 7.34 -3.59 10.21
C TYR A 148 6.78 -4.10 11.53
N ASN A 149 7.58 -4.80 12.32
CA ASN A 149 7.23 -5.17 13.68
C ASN A 149 7.57 -4.01 14.61
N ARG A 150 6.56 -3.43 15.25
CA ARG A 150 6.70 -2.26 16.13
C ARG A 150 7.44 -2.59 17.43
N HIS A 151 7.46 -3.85 17.85
CA HIS A 151 8.07 -4.29 19.10
C HIS A 151 9.52 -4.72 18.92
N THR A 152 9.82 -5.48 17.86
CA THR A 152 11.20 -5.93 17.59
C THR A 152 11.98 -4.95 16.73
N HIS A 153 11.30 -3.94 16.16
CA HIS A 153 11.84 -3.00 15.18
C HIS A 153 12.38 -3.68 13.91
N GLU A 154 11.96 -4.92 13.64
CA GLU A 154 12.35 -5.66 12.45
C GLU A 154 11.49 -5.28 11.25
N GLU A 155 12.13 -5.19 10.09
CA GLU A 155 11.49 -4.93 8.81
C GLU A 155 11.57 -6.16 7.90
N MET A 156 10.42 -6.57 7.38
CA MET A 156 10.31 -7.61 6.37
C MET A 156 9.80 -7.01 5.06
N LEU A 157 10.52 -7.27 3.97
CA LEU A 157 10.15 -6.85 2.63
C LEU A 157 9.76 -8.05 1.78
N TYR A 158 8.49 -8.09 1.37
CA TYR A 158 7.98 -9.08 0.45
C TYR A 158 7.85 -8.49 -0.95
N ASN A 159 8.63 -9.01 -1.89
CA ASN A 159 8.52 -8.70 -3.30
C ASN A 159 8.06 -9.95 -4.06
N TYR A 160 6.83 -9.89 -4.58
CA TYR A 160 6.21 -11.00 -5.30
C TYR A 160 7.03 -11.48 -6.50
N MET A 161 7.79 -10.60 -7.15
CA MET A 161 8.59 -10.94 -8.32
C MET A 161 9.82 -11.80 -7.98
N ARG A 162 10.21 -11.90 -6.69
CA ARG A 162 11.37 -12.73 -6.29
C ARG A 162 11.17 -14.21 -6.56
N SER A 163 9.95 -14.74 -6.39
CA SER A 163 9.66 -16.16 -6.64
C SER A 163 9.60 -16.49 -8.14
N ARG A 164 9.42 -15.47 -8.99
CA ARG A 164 9.35 -15.59 -10.45
C ARG A 164 10.70 -15.37 -11.14
N ARG A 165 11.78 -15.34 -10.37
CA ARG A 165 13.12 -15.23 -10.95
C ARG A 165 13.43 -16.45 -11.82
N PRO A 166 14.22 -16.26 -12.89
CA PRO A 166 15.00 -17.34 -13.48
C PRO A 166 15.64 -18.19 -12.42
N GLN A 167 15.15 -19.43 -12.34
CA GLN A 167 16.02 -20.53 -12.04
C GLN A 167 16.75 -20.80 -13.35
N THR A 168 18.05 -20.59 -13.39
CA THR A 168 18.88 -21.08 -14.49
C THR A 168 18.56 -22.56 -14.59
N LYS A 169 17.89 -23.00 -15.66
CA LYS A 169 17.91 -24.43 -15.99
C LYS A 169 19.39 -24.75 -16.12
N SER A 170 19.92 -25.62 -15.27
CA SER A 170 21.22 -26.22 -15.53
C SER A 170 21.19 -26.76 -16.95
N GLU A 171 22.20 -26.40 -17.74
CA GLU A 171 22.29 -26.69 -19.19
C GLU A 171 22.40 -28.20 -19.53
N GLN A 172 22.07 -29.11 -18.61
CA GLN A 172 22.20 -30.56 -18.76
C GLN A 172 21.04 -31.26 -19.46
N SER A 173 20.21 -30.55 -20.23
CA SER A 173 19.10 -31.19 -20.97
C SER A 173 19.01 -30.77 -22.44
N ALA A 174 20.14 -30.33 -23.02
CA ALA A 174 20.28 -30.05 -24.45
C ALA A 174 21.26 -31.01 -25.17
N GLU A 175 21.56 -32.16 -24.57
CA GLU A 175 22.23 -33.29 -25.23
C GLU A 175 21.36 -34.54 -25.07
N THR A 176 20.28 -34.64 -25.84
CA THR A 176 19.72 -35.94 -26.28
C THR A 176 18.96 -35.75 -27.58
#